data_AF-A0A377D5E8-F1
#
_entry.id   AF-A0A377D5E8-F1
#
_cell.length_a   1.000
_cell.length_b   1.000
_cell.length_c   1.000
_cell.angle_alpha   90.00
_cell.angle_beta   90.00
_cell.angle_gamma   90.00
#
_symmetry.space_group_name_H-M   'P 1'
#
loop_
_entity.id
_entity.type
_entity.pdbx_description
1 polymer ?
#
loop_
_entity_poly.entity_id
_entity_poly.type
_entity_poly.pdbx_seq_one_letter_code
_entity_poly.pdbx_strand_id
1 'polypeptide(L)'
;MLIPIVRRPQPGLLLTQRSIHLRKHAGQVAFPGGAVDDTDASVIAAALREAEEEVAIPPSAVEVIGVLPPVDSVTGYQVTPVVGIIRPICRIAPVKMKSRRCLKCRSPRHYIWVVITL
;
A
#
# COMPACT_ATOMS: atom_id res chain seq x y z
N MET A 1 6.11 -0.49 6.32
CA MET A 1 5.59 -0.44 4.93
C MET A 1 5.09 -1.82 4.55
N LEU A 2 3.86 -1.94 4.04
CA LEU A 2 3.32 -3.21 3.54
C LEU A 2 3.53 -3.31 2.03
N ILE A 3 4.03 -4.45 1.54
CA ILE A 3 4.03 -4.84 0.12
C ILE A 3 2.85 -5.80 -0.10
N PRO A 4 1.67 -5.28 -0.47
CA PRO A 4 0.47 -6.09 -0.64
C PRO A 4 0.42 -6.76 -2.02
N ILE A 5 0.41 -8.09 -2.04
CA ILE A 5 0.17 -8.90 -3.23
C ILE A 5 -1.31 -9.29 -3.27
N VAL A 6 -2.04 -8.79 -4.26
CA VAL A 6 -3.46 -9.10 -4.45
C VAL A 6 -3.60 -10.48 -5.09
N ARG A 7 -4.21 -11.42 -4.36
CA ARG A 7 -4.44 -12.79 -4.84
C ARG A 7 -5.49 -12.82 -5.94
N ARG A 8 -5.06 -13.04 -7.19
CA ARG A 8 -5.89 -13.19 -8.41
C ARG A 8 -5.17 -14.10 -9.41
N PRO A 9 -5.84 -14.59 -10.49
CA PRO A 9 -5.19 -15.41 -11.52
C PRO A 9 -3.95 -14.76 -12.12
N GLN A 10 -3.98 -13.43 -12.25
CA GLN A 10 -2.80 -12.61 -12.51
C GLN A 10 -2.54 -11.77 -11.25
N PRO A 11 -1.53 -12.12 -10.43
CA PRO A 11 -1.19 -11.37 -9.23
C PRO A 11 -0.85 -9.92 -9.57
N GLY A 12 -1.10 -9.03 -8.62
CA GLY A 12 -0.70 -7.64 -8.75
C GLY A 12 -0.40 -7.00 -7.41
N LEU A 13 0.37 -5.93 -7.44
CA LEU A 13 0.71 -5.12 -6.29
C LEU A 13 -0.30 -4.00 -6.13
N LEU A 14 -0.68 -3.72 -4.90
CA LEU A 14 -1.47 -2.54 -4.57
C LEU A 14 -0.55 -1.41 -4.08
N LEU A 15 -0.74 -0.23 -4.66
CA LEU A 15 0.02 0.98 -4.40
C LEU A 15 -0.92 2.14 -4.10
N THR A 16 -0.43 3.09 -3.32
CA THR A 16 -1.05 4.39 -3.09
C THR A 16 -0.40 5.44 -3.98
N GLN A 17 -1.19 6.40 -4.44
CA GLN A 17 -0.74 7.59 -5.12
C GLN A 17 -1.23 8.81 -4.35
N ARG A 18 -0.31 9.65 -3.88
CA ARG A 18 -0.66 10.91 -3.22
C ARG A 18 -1.40 11.83 -4.19
N SER A 19 -2.44 12.50 -3.70
CA SER A 19 -3.19 13.49 -4.49
C SER A 19 -2.25 14.47 -5.19
N ILE A 20 -2.50 14.69 -6.47
CA ILE A 20 -1.76 15.65 -7.31
C ILE A 20 -1.93 17.10 -6.82
N HIS A 21 -2.90 17.36 -5.94
CA HIS A 21 -3.20 18.70 -5.42
C HIS A 21 -2.43 19.05 -4.14
N LEU A 22 -1.56 18.16 -3.64
CA LEU A 22 -0.73 18.43 -2.47
C LEU A 22 0.48 19.30 -2.83
N ARG A 23 0.83 20.25 -1.95
CA ARG A 23 1.99 21.15 -2.17
C ARG A 23 3.35 20.44 -2.14
N LYS A 24 3.43 19.27 -1.51
CA LYS A 24 4.64 18.42 -1.44
C LYS A 24 4.27 16.99 -1.82
N HIS A 25 5.18 16.31 -2.54
CA HIS A 25 5.05 14.89 -2.90
C HIS A 25 3.82 14.53 -3.75
N ALA A 26 3.29 15.49 -4.51
CA ALA A 26 2.15 15.29 -5.41
C ALA A 26 2.42 14.16 -6.41
N GLY A 27 1.48 13.22 -6.53
CA GLY A 27 1.55 12.13 -7.51
C GLY A 27 2.57 11.03 -7.22
N GLN A 28 3.32 11.12 -6.11
CA GLN A 28 4.23 10.04 -5.69
C GLN A 28 3.44 8.74 -5.49
N VAL A 29 4.00 7.66 -6.04
CA VAL A 29 3.48 6.31 -5.92
C VAL A 29 4.32 5.57 -4.89
N ALA A 30 3.67 4.96 -3.92
CA ALA A 30 4.31 4.22 -2.86
C ALA A 30 3.47 3.02 -2.46
N PHE A 31 4.09 2.11 -1.73
CA PHE A 31 3.36 1.14 -0.94
C PHE A 31 2.71 1.80 0.28
N PRO A 32 1.59 1.28 0.80
CA PRO A 32 1.01 1.79 2.03
C PRO A 32 1.97 1.62 3.21
N GLY A 33 2.04 2.63 4.06
CA GLY A 33 2.92 2.62 5.21
C GLY A 33 3.25 3.99 5.78
N GLY A 34 3.68 3.97 7.03
CA GLY A 34 4.11 5.14 7.78
C GLY A 34 5.19 4.77 8.80
N ALA A 35 5.40 5.67 9.76
CA ALA A 35 6.31 5.45 10.86
C ALA A 35 5.75 4.39 11.82
N VAL A 36 6.66 3.72 12.55
CA VAL A 36 6.29 2.87 13.68
C VAL A 36 5.90 3.78 14.84
N ASP A 37 4.77 3.52 15.48
CA ASP A 37 4.31 4.19 16.69
C ASP A 37 4.78 3.42 17.94
N ASP A 38 4.95 4.09 19.07
CA ASP A 38 5.33 3.46 20.34
C ASP A 38 4.32 2.41 20.82
N THR A 39 3.08 2.49 20.33
CA THR A 39 2.00 1.53 20.58
C THR A 39 2.01 0.31 19.65
N ASP A 40 2.82 0.32 18.58
CA ASP A 40 2.91 -0.80 17.66
C ASP A 40 3.73 -1.95 18.25
N ALA A 41 3.11 -3.12 18.39
CA ALA A 41 3.77 -4.30 18.95
C ALA A 41 4.94 -4.84 18.09
N SER A 42 5.03 -4.45 16.81
CA SER A 42 6.09 -4.85 15.88
C SER A 42 6.04 -4.02 14.59
N VAL A 43 7.08 -4.13 13.76
CA VAL A 43 7.08 -3.58 12.39
C VAL A 43 5.96 -4.14 11.51
N ILE A 44 5.49 -5.36 11.80
CA ILE A 44 4.33 -5.97 11.14
C ILE A 44 3.05 -5.28 11.57
N ALA A 45 2.86 -5.06 12.88
CA ALA A 45 1.71 -4.35 13.40
C ALA A 45 1.60 -2.93 12.82
N ALA A 46 2.72 -2.19 12.79
CA ALA A 46 2.80 -0.87 12.17
C ALA A 46 2.40 -0.91 10.68
N ALA A 47 2.94 -1.85 9.90
CA ALA A 47 2.62 -1.97 8.49
C ALA A 47 1.14 -2.29 8.22
N LEU A 48 0.52 -3.12 9.07
CA LEU A 48 -0.90 -3.47 8.96
C LEU A 48 -1.82 -2.34 9.41
N ARG A 49 -1.50 -1.65 10.51
CA ARG A 49 -2.22 -0.45 10.98
C ARG A 49 -2.23 0.63 9.91
N GLU A 50 -1.07 0.96 9.35
CA GLU A 50 -0.96 1.97 8.29
C GLU A 50 -1.72 1.56 7.02
N ALA A 51 -1.71 0.27 6.66
CA ALA A 51 -2.53 -0.21 5.55
C ALA A 51 -4.04 -0.08 5.84
N GLU A 52 -4.47 -0.30 7.08
CA GLU A 52 -5.87 -0.05 7.45
C GLU A 52 -6.22 1.45 7.40
N GLU A 53 -5.34 2.32 7.89
CA GLU A 53 -5.59 3.76 7.96
C GLU A 53 -5.56 4.47 6.59
N GLU A 54 -4.61 4.11 5.73
CA GLU A 54 -4.44 4.74 4.41
C GLU A 54 -5.39 4.14 3.38
N VAL A 55 -5.57 2.83 3.46
CA VAL A 55 -6.15 2.02 2.40
C VAL A 55 -7.31 1.13 2.87
N ALA A 56 -7.73 1.19 4.14
CA ALA A 56 -8.87 0.41 4.64
C ALA A 56 -8.73 -1.10 4.38
N ILE A 57 -7.49 -1.61 4.35
CA ILE A 57 -7.23 -3.05 4.30
C ILE A 57 -7.16 -3.52 5.77
N PRO A 58 -8.15 -4.29 6.26
CA PRO A 58 -8.11 -4.75 7.64
C PRO A 58 -6.97 -5.77 7.82
N PRO A 59 -6.28 -5.77 8.97
CA PRO A 59 -5.19 -6.72 9.26
C PRO A 59 -5.58 -8.18 9.02
N SER A 60 -6.84 -8.55 9.31
CA SER A 60 -7.39 -9.90 9.12
C SER A 60 -7.51 -10.34 7.65
N ALA A 61 -7.40 -9.42 6.69
CA ALA A 61 -7.41 -9.72 5.27
C ALA A 61 -6.01 -9.97 4.68
N VAL A 62 -4.96 -9.74 5.47
CA VAL A 62 -3.56 -9.88 5.06
C VAL A 62 -2.97 -11.15 5.64
N GLU A 63 -2.57 -12.06 4.76
CA GLU A 63 -1.72 -13.19 5.10
C GLU A 63 -0.26 -12.73 5.02
N VAL A 64 0.37 -12.47 6.17
CA VAL A 64 1.77 -12.03 6.21
C VAL A 64 2.70 -13.19 5.86
N ILE A 65 3.54 -12.98 4.84
CA ILE A 65 4.47 -13.99 4.33
C ILE A 65 5.86 -13.84 4.96
N GLY A 66 6.27 -12.61 5.24
CA GLY A 66 7.56 -12.34 5.86
C GLY A 66 7.93 -10.88 5.87
N VAL A 67 9.08 -10.60 6.49
CA VAL A 67 9.70 -9.28 6.58
C VAL A 67 10.99 -9.31 5.78
N LEU A 68 11.17 -8.36 4.87
CA LEU A 68 12.40 -8.21 4.08
C LEU A 68 13.42 -7.38 4.85
N PRO A 69 14.72 -7.49 4.52
CA PRO A 69 15.74 -6.62 5.08
C PRO A 69 15.39 -5.13 4.91
N PRO A 70 15.73 -4.28 5.88
CA PRO A 70 15.50 -2.84 5.77
C PRO A 70 16.22 -2.24 4.56
N VAL A 71 15.61 -1.23 3.95
CA VAL A 71 16.17 -0.46 2.84
C VAL A 71 16.14 1.02 3.15
N ASP A 72 17.17 1.75 2.74
CA ASP A 72 17.20 3.20 2.89
C ASP A 72 16.35 3.86 1.80
N SER A 73 15.43 4.74 2.23
CA SER A 73 14.63 5.53 1.32
C SER A 73 15.45 6.68 0.74
N VAL A 74 15.00 7.21 -0.41
CA VAL A 74 15.60 8.40 -1.04
C VAL A 74 15.57 9.66 -0.15
N THR A 75 14.76 9.64 0.92
CA THR A 75 14.65 10.72 1.90
C THR A 75 15.40 10.43 3.20
N GLY A 76 16.22 9.36 3.26
CA GLY A 76 17.09 9.04 4.39
C GLY A 76 16.42 8.28 5.54
N TYR A 77 15.27 7.66 5.30
CA TYR A 77 14.59 6.82 6.30
C TYR A 77 14.87 5.35 6.06
N GLN A 78 15.15 4.60 7.13
CA GLN A 78 15.22 3.16 7.04
C GLN A 78 13.81 2.56 7.03
N VAL A 79 13.45 1.89 5.92
CA VAL A 79 12.13 1.32 5.71
C VAL A 79 12.24 -0.20 5.79
N THR A 80 11.46 -0.81 6.68
CA THR A 80 11.36 -2.28 6.79
C THR A 80 10.12 -2.77 6.01
N PRO A 81 10.29 -3.50 4.89
CA PRO A 81 9.17 -4.00 4.10
C PRO A 81 8.55 -5.27 4.69
N VAL A 82 7.23 -5.29 4.84
CA VAL A 82 6.45 -6.46 5.24
C VAL A 82 5.69 -6.96 4.03
N VAL A 83 5.86 -8.22 3.62
CA VAL A 83 5.16 -8.80 2.46
C VAL A 83 3.90 -9.49 2.94
N GLY A 84 2.77 -9.19 2.31
CA GLY A 84 1.50 -9.80 2.65
C GLY A 84 0.64 -10.12 1.43
N ILE A 85 -0.06 -11.25 1.46
CA ILE A 85 -1.05 -11.61 0.45
C ILE A 85 -2.42 -11.12 0.92
N ILE A 86 -3.07 -10.31 0.07
CA ILE A 86 -4.44 -9.84 0.31
C ILE A 86 -5.40 -10.75 -0.45
N ARG A 87 -6.32 -11.39 0.29
CA ARG A 87 -7.48 -12.05 -0.33
C ARG A 87 -8.44 -10.97 -0.83
N PRO A 88 -9.05 -11.13 -2.02
CA PRO A 88 -9.99 -10.13 -2.54
C PRO A 88 -11.27 -10.10 -1.71
N ILE A 89 -11.23 -9.36 -0.60
CA ILE A 89 -12.42 -8.87 0.10
C ILE A 89 -12.95 -7.69 -0.70
N CYS A 90 -14.05 -7.92 -1.42
CA CYS A 90 -14.93 -6.90 -2.01
C CYS A 90 -14.28 -5.88 -2.99
N ARG A 91 -14.55 -6.06 -4.28
CA ARG A 91 -14.52 -5.06 -5.39
C ARG A 91 -13.33 -4.08 -5.47
N ILE A 92 -12.09 -4.54 -5.34
CA ILE A 92 -10.95 -3.84 -5.97
C ILE A 92 -11.03 -4.04 -7.49
N ALA A 93 -11.72 -3.13 -8.18
CA ALA A 93 -11.87 -3.19 -9.64
C ALA A 93 -10.48 -3.17 -10.31
N PRO A 94 -10.17 -4.12 -11.21
CA PRO A 94 -8.89 -4.14 -11.92
C PRO A 94 -8.77 -2.95 -12.87
N VAL A 95 -7.65 -2.24 -12.84
CA VAL A 95 -7.29 -1.27 -13.88
C VAL A 95 -6.29 -1.93 -14.81
N LYS A 96 -6.65 -2.09 -16.09
CA LYS A 96 -5.65 -2.33 -17.14
C LYS A 96 -4.90 -1.02 -17.36
N MET A 97 -3.60 -0.99 -17.07
CA MET A 97 -2.77 0.18 -17.33
C MET A 97 -2.47 0.31 -18.83
N LYS A 98 -3.45 0.77 -19.61
CA LYS A 98 -3.25 1.33 -20.95
C LYS A 98 -3.40 2.86 -20.84
N SER A 99 -2.27 3.55 -20.76
CA SER A 99 -2.14 5.01 -20.89
C SER A 99 -2.84 5.87 -19.81
N ARG A 100 -2.01 6.55 -19.00
CA ARG A 100 -2.20 7.90 -18.42
C ARG A 100 -3.60 8.35 -17.96
N ARG A 101 -4.46 7.49 -17.41
CA ARG A 101 -5.63 7.97 -16.67
C ARG A 101 -6.05 7.02 -15.54
N CYS A 102 -5.95 7.59 -14.34
CA CYS A 102 -6.23 7.02 -13.04
C CYS A 102 -7.75 7.06 -12.79
N LEU A 103 -8.40 5.92 -12.50
CA LEU A 103 -9.79 5.93 -12.05
C LEU A 103 -9.83 5.85 -10.52
N LYS A 104 -10.43 6.90 -9.94
CA LYS A 104 -10.51 7.15 -8.50
C LYS A 104 -11.52 6.20 -7.85
N CYS A 105 -11.08 5.33 -6.96
CA CYS A 105 -11.93 4.94 -5.83
C CYS A 105 -11.82 6.07 -4.82
N ARG A 106 -12.92 6.81 -4.57
CA ARG A 106 -12.92 7.91 -3.59
C ARG A 106 -12.78 7.34 -2.18
N SER A 107 -11.55 7.20 -1.70
CA SER A 107 -11.28 7.27 -0.28
C SER A 107 -11.54 8.71 0.19
N PRO A 108 -12.10 8.94 1.38
CA PRO A 108 -12.22 10.28 1.97
C PRO A 108 -10.86 10.96 2.18
N ARG A 109 -9.77 10.19 2.20
CA ARG A 109 -8.40 10.65 2.41
C ARG A 109 -7.64 10.59 1.07
N HIS A 110 -7.30 11.76 0.52
CA HIS A 110 -6.28 12.18 -0.47
C HIS A 110 -5.44 11.17 -1.31
N TYR A 111 -5.80 9.91 -1.46
CA TYR A 111 -5.00 8.86 -2.10
C TYR A 111 -5.78 8.17 -3.21
N ILE A 112 -5.09 7.82 -4.30
CA ILE A 112 -5.62 6.99 -5.38
C ILE A 112 -4.89 5.66 -5.40
N TRP A 113 -5.60 4.61 -5.80
CA TRP A 113 -5.11 3.25 -5.81
C TRP A 113 -4.56 2.88 -7.18
N VAL A 114 -3.37 2.27 -7.19
CA VAL A 114 -2.76 1.75 -8.43
C VAL A 114 -2.50 0.26 -8.25
N VAL A 115 -2.97 -0.56 -9.20
CA VAL A 115 -2.67 -1.99 -9.24
C VAL A 115 -1.69 -2.25 -10.38
N ILE A 116 -0.48 -2.73 -10.05
CA ILE A 116 0.51 -3.15 -11.05
C ILE A 116 0.49 -4.67 -11.12
N THR A 117 0.19 -5.21 -12.28
CA THR A 117 0.25 -6.65 -12.53
C THR A 117 1.70 -7.13 -12.52
N LEU A 118 1.98 -8.24 -11.85
CA LEU A 118 3.29 -8.92 -11.85
C LEU A 118 3.44 -9.83 -13.08
#